data_AF-A0A1I1I3R5-F1
#
_entry.id   AF-A0A1I1I3R5-F1
#
_cell.length_a   1.000
_cell.length_b   1.000
_cell.length_c   1.000
_cell.angle_alpha   90.00
_cell.angle_beta   90.00
_cell.angle_gamma   90.00
#
_symmetry.space_group_name_H-M   'P 1'
#
loop_
_entity.id
_entity.type
_entity.pdbx_description
1 polymer ?
#
loop_
_entity_poly.entity_id
_entity_poly.type
_entity_poly.pdbx_seq_one_letter_code
_entity_poly.pdbx_strand_id
1 'polypeptide(L)'
;MYEPQLFTPVQAIDGLFMATQYDLSWRVDLFDGFHFYDVSQSFEFRKAGYLVGVFNQMQPWCLHYNGDDFDALAYEKYRQIFL
;
A
#
# COMPACT_ATOMS: atom_id res chain seq x y z
N MET A 1 -31.13 -8.42 6.84
CA MET A 1 -30.52 -8.14 5.53
C MET A 1 -29.04 -7.94 5.80
N TYR A 2 -28.17 -8.74 5.17
CA TYR A 2 -26.72 -8.61 5.37
C TYR A 2 -26.25 -7.43 4.50
N GLU A 3 -25.81 -6.35 5.13
CA GLU A 3 -25.09 -5.29 4.42
C GLU A 3 -23.77 -5.89 3.94
N PRO A 4 -23.45 -5.84 2.64
CA PRO A 4 -22.14 -6.27 2.18
C PRO A 4 -21.08 -5.36 2.82
N GLN A 5 -20.12 -5.98 3.50
CA GLN A 5 -19.00 -5.25 4.05
C GLN A 5 -18.26 -4.52 2.90
N LEU A 6 -18.14 -3.19 2.97
CA LEU A 6 -17.58 -2.38 1.88
C LEU A 6 -16.07 -2.61 1.70
N PHE A 7 -15.36 -2.89 2.79
CA PHE A 7 -13.93 -3.14 2.77
C PHE A 7 -13.53 -4.10 3.91
N THR A 8 -12.44 -4.81 3.71
CA THR A 8 -11.80 -5.64 4.73
C THR A 8 -10.71 -4.83 5.43
N PRO A 9 -10.78 -4.58 6.75
CA PRO A 9 -9.69 -3.95 7.49
C PRO A 9 -8.43 -4.81 7.45
N VAL A 10 -7.29 -4.20 7.17
CA VAL A 10 -6.00 -4.90 7.10
C VAL A 10 -4.92 -4.12 7.83
N GLN A 11 -3.81 -4.80 8.14
CA GLN A 11 -2.65 -4.16 8.77
C GLN A 11 -1.82 -3.36 7.77
N ALA A 12 -1.79 -3.78 6.51
CA ALA A 12 -1.14 -3.12 5.41
C ALA A 12 -1.79 -3.53 4.10
N ILE A 13 -1.67 -2.67 3.09
CA ILE A 13 -1.88 -3.03 1.69
C ILE A 13 -0.53 -3.16 1.00
N ASP A 14 -0.49 -3.95 -0.05
CA ASP A 14 0.68 -4.18 -0.90
C ASP A 14 0.20 -4.31 -2.36
N GLY A 15 0.88 -3.65 -3.28
CA GLY A 15 0.66 -3.74 -4.71
C GLY A 15 0.77 -2.41 -5.44
N LEU A 16 -0.13 -2.22 -6.42
CA LEU A 16 -0.05 -1.10 -7.36
C LEU A 16 -0.73 0.18 -6.86
N PHE A 17 -1.86 0.05 -6.18
CA PHE A 17 -2.79 1.17 -6.03
C PHE A 17 -3.16 1.40 -4.57
N MET A 18 -2.73 2.54 -4.06
CA MET A 18 -3.17 3.11 -2.79
C MET A 18 -4.00 4.37 -3.08
N ALA A 19 -5.22 4.42 -2.55
CA ALA A 19 -6.03 5.63 -2.51
C ALA A 19 -6.22 6.05 -1.05
N THR A 20 -6.06 7.33 -0.76
CA THR A 20 -6.15 7.88 0.60
C THR A 20 -7.27 8.92 0.68
N GLN A 21 -7.99 8.94 1.81
CA GLN A 21 -8.95 10.01 2.11
C GLN A 21 -8.25 11.24 2.72
N TYR A 22 -7.06 11.04 3.29
CA TYR A 22 -6.27 12.05 3.97
C TYR A 22 -4.86 12.07 3.41
N ASP A 23 -4.19 13.21 3.55
CA ASP A 23 -2.79 13.34 3.19
C ASP A 23 -1.91 13.12 4.43
N LEU A 24 -1.04 12.12 4.37
CA LEU A 24 0.04 11.93 5.31
C LEU A 24 1.37 12.02 4.57
N SER A 25 2.37 12.62 5.21
CA SER A 25 3.70 12.72 4.63
C SER A 25 4.29 11.32 4.45
N TRP A 26 4.78 11.07 3.24
CA TRP A 26 5.50 9.85 2.92
C TRP A 26 6.87 9.87 3.61
N ARG A 27 7.34 8.70 4.07
CA ARG A 27 8.68 8.52 4.63
C ARG A 27 9.75 8.47 3.55
N VAL A 28 9.83 9.53 2.73
CA VAL A 28 10.82 9.66 1.65
C VAL A 28 12.27 9.71 2.16
N ASP A 29 12.44 9.92 3.46
CA ASP A 29 13.72 9.76 4.16
C ASP A 29 14.16 8.30 4.31
N LEU A 30 13.23 7.34 4.16
CA LEU A 30 13.48 5.90 4.23
C LEU A 30 13.18 5.17 2.91
N PHE A 31 12.05 5.49 2.30
CA PHE A 31 11.51 4.86 1.10
C PHE A 31 11.38 5.91 0.01
N ASP A 32 12.44 6.07 -0.78
CA ASP A 32 12.56 7.02 -1.88
C ASP A 32 12.30 6.39 -3.27
N GLY A 33 11.81 5.15 -3.29
CA GLY A 33 11.52 4.39 -4.51
C GLY A 33 10.17 3.66 -4.47
N PHE A 34 9.96 2.76 -5.44
CA PHE A 34 8.68 2.09 -5.64
C PHE A 34 8.40 0.95 -4.67
N HIS A 35 9.40 0.21 -4.19
CA HIS A 35 9.11 -0.92 -3.30
C HIS A 35 8.80 -0.45 -1.87
N PHE A 36 7.85 -1.12 -1.21
CA PHE A 36 7.45 -0.90 0.19
C PHE A 36 6.83 0.47 0.51
N TYR A 37 6.60 1.34 -0.47
CA TYR A 37 5.96 2.65 -0.28
C TYR A 37 4.56 2.51 0.36
N ASP A 38 3.76 1.56 -0.10
CA ASP A 38 2.39 1.28 0.33
C ASP A 38 2.32 0.61 1.70
N VAL A 39 3.19 -0.37 1.97
CA VAL A 39 3.27 -1.02 3.28
C VAL A 39 3.77 -0.01 4.31
N SER A 40 4.82 0.75 4.02
CA SER A 40 5.32 1.78 4.95
C SER A 40 4.27 2.87 5.20
N GLN A 41 3.59 3.34 4.15
CA GLN A 41 2.52 4.33 4.29
C GLN A 41 1.34 3.78 5.10
N SER A 42 0.99 2.50 4.93
CA SER A 42 -0.04 1.84 5.75
C SER A 42 0.26 1.91 7.25
N PHE A 43 1.54 1.75 7.63
CA PHE A 43 1.96 1.90 9.02
C PHE A 43 1.80 3.32 9.53
N GLU A 44 2.14 4.34 8.73
CA GLU A 44 1.99 5.74 9.12
C GLU A 44 0.51 6.13 9.27
N PHE A 45 -0.38 5.64 8.38
CA PHE A 45 -1.83 5.81 8.56
C PHE A 45 -2.33 5.20 9.87
N ARG A 46 -1.89 3.98 10.17
CA ARG A 46 -2.28 3.30 11.43
C ARG A 46 -1.73 4.02 12.66
N LYS A 47 -0.49 4.52 12.63
CA LYS A 47 0.09 5.32 13.71
C LYS A 47 -0.68 6.63 13.93
N ALA A 48 -1.18 7.23 12.87
CA ALA A 48 -2.03 8.43 12.94
C ALA A 48 -3.48 8.13 13.36
N GLY A 49 -3.84 6.86 13.60
CA GLY A 49 -5.18 6.46 14.07
C GLY A 49 -6.19 6.20 12.94
N TYR A 50 -5.75 6.15 11.69
CA TYR A 50 -6.62 5.84 10.55
C TYR A 50 -6.72 4.33 10.30
N LEU A 51 -7.79 3.94 9.60
CA LEU A 51 -8.00 2.58 9.13
C LEU A 51 -7.32 2.39 7.77
N VAL A 52 -6.71 1.22 7.59
CA VAL A 52 -6.24 0.72 6.30
C VAL A 52 -7.13 -0.45 5.91
N GLY A 53 -7.54 -0.50 4.65
CA GLY A 53 -8.51 -1.49 4.19
C GLY A 53 -8.35 -1.82 2.71
N VAL A 54 -8.69 -3.06 2.36
CA VAL A 54 -8.85 -3.48 0.97
C VAL A 54 -10.33 -3.41 0.64
N PHE A 55 -10.69 -2.60 -0.35
CA PHE A 55 -12.08 -2.48 -0.78
C PHE A 55 -12.56 -3.77 -1.45
N ASN A 56 -13.81 -4.16 -1.20
CA ASN A 56 -14.42 -5.30 -1.86
C ASN A 56 -14.81 -4.92 -3.29
N GLN A 57 -13.82 -4.87 -4.20
CA GLN A 57 -14.04 -4.47 -5.59
C GLN A 57 -14.91 -5.52 -6.31
N MET A 58 -15.97 -5.06 -6.97
CA MET A 58 -16.81 -5.91 -7.83
C MET A 58 -16.35 -5.88 -9.29
N GLN A 59 -15.58 -4.87 -9.67
CA GLN A 59 -15.05 -4.64 -11.01
C GLN A 59 -13.61 -4.14 -10.91
N PRO A 60 -12.74 -4.43 -11.90
CA PRO A 60 -11.38 -3.91 -11.91
C PRO A 60 -11.38 -2.38 -12.04
N TRP A 61 -10.59 -1.71 -11.21
CA TRP A 61 -10.44 -0.25 -11.26
C TRP A 61 -9.35 0.22 -12.22
N CYS A 62 -8.31 -0.58 -12.39
CA CYS A 62 -7.18 -0.26 -13.25
C CYS A 62 -6.58 -1.52 -13.87
N LEU A 63 -5.87 -1.31 -14.99
CA LEU A 63 -5.03 -2.33 -15.59
C LEU A 63 -3.62 -2.15 -15.05
N HIS A 64 -3.11 -3.17 -14.37
CA HIS A 64 -1.71 -3.20 -13.94
C HIS A 64 -0.86 -3.79 -15.05
N TYR A 65 -0.08 -2.95 -15.74
CA TYR A 65 0.98 -3.43 -16.61
C TYR A 65 2.28 -3.46 -15.81
N ASN A 66 2.67 -4.66 -15.40
CA ASN A 66 3.98 -4.90 -14.83
C ASN A 66 4.83 -5.47 -15.98
N GLY A 67 5.91 -4.77 -16.35
CA GLY A 67 6.81 -5.24 -17.41
C GLY A 67 7.54 -6.54 -17.02
N ASP A 68 8.55 -6.91 -17.79
CA ASP A 68 9.31 -8.14 -17.54
C ASP A 68 10.46 -7.98 -16.53
N ASP A 69 10.75 -6.73 -16.12
CA ASP A 69 11.87 -6.39 -15.26
C ASP A 69 11.46 -6.24 -13.79
N PHE A 70 12.22 -6.86 -12.90
CA PHE A 70 12.10 -6.70 -11.45
C PHE A 70 13.43 -6.22 -10.87
N ASP A 71 13.42 -5.05 -10.23
CA ASP A 71 14.62 -4.50 -9.58
C ASP A 71 14.87 -5.17 -8.22
N ALA A 72 15.51 -6.34 -8.27
CA ALA A 72 15.82 -7.12 -7.08
C ALA A 72 16.75 -6.39 -6.10
N LEU A 73 17.63 -5.50 -6.59
CA LEU A 73 18.56 -4.75 -5.76
C LEU A 73 17.83 -3.66 -4.97
N ALA A 74 16.96 -2.91 -5.64
CA ALA A 74 16.11 -1.92 -4.98
C ALA A 74 15.16 -2.60 -4.00
N TYR A 75 14.53 -3.72 -4.39
CA TYR A 75 13.68 -4.49 -3.49
C TYR A 75 14.41 -4.90 -2.21
N GLU A 76 15.61 -5.48 -2.33
CA GLU A 76 16.39 -5.91 -1.16
C GLU A 76 16.82 -4.73 -0.30
N LYS A 77 17.24 -3.59 -0.89
CA LYS A 77 17.53 -2.34 -0.16
C LYS A 77 16.34 -1.97 0.74
N TYR A 78 15.14 -1.87 0.19
CA TYR A 78 13.96 -1.43 0.95
C TYR A 78 13.45 -2.49 1.92
N ARG A 79 13.59 -3.79 1.60
CA ARG A 79 13.27 -4.87 2.53
C ARG A 79 14.09 -4.78 3.82
N GLN A 80 15.37 -4.43 3.73
CA GLN A 80 16.24 -4.25 4.90
C GLN A 80 15.90 -3.00 5.72
N ILE A 81 15.41 -1.94 5.07
CA ILE A 81 14.94 -0.73 5.77
C ILE A 81 13.63 -1.01 6.53
N PHE A 82 12.79 -1.90 5.99
CA PHE A 82 11.49 -2.21 6.58
C PHE A 82 11.54 -3.19 7.75
N LEU A 83 12.54 -4.08 7.80
CA LEU A 83 12.76 -5.06 8.88
C LEU A 83 13.40 -4.44 10.12
#